data_AF-A0A6S7J520-F1
#
_entry.id   AF-A0A6S7J520-F1
#
_cell.length_a   1.000
_cell.length_b   1.000
_cell.length_c   1.000
_cell.angle_alpha   90.00
_cell.angle_beta   90.00
_cell.angle_gamma   90.00
#
_symmetry.space_group_name_H-M   'P 1'
#
loop_
_entity.id
_entity.type
_entity.pdbx_description
1 polymer ?
#
loop_
_entity_poly.entity_id
_entity_poly.type
_entity_poly.pdbx_seq_one_letter_code
_entity_poly.pdbx_strand_id
1 'polypeptide(L)'
;MFPVTKMLFVLLQFLFVFIRSGLGVKQTFFHRKAGQYLPDSVITTKYAECELECSWLCTIHKGCLSVNYKVSGLNQGLCQLNNNTISEKVGVTDDHFVYLAIAVWSQSKTKPQEIASKSSCKELFDNDGSLQSGIYQLQSKGSSQKYPVYCHMTEIPGCGPGGWTLVMKTNGDLSTFTYDSPLWTNKESYAVEDGLEGLTEKESKLASYWNTPFKKLCLGMTVNGDRKWMMLDYEASSLYNVIADGEYRKTTAGRVAWKYLIAGSSLQLYCNEEGFGIFYSKRITIRLGYMANNHENCDRSDSCIGFGIFFDTCQQTPQITCGNIALCSNNDNGHKLTAAFGYILVQ
;
A
#
# COMPACT_ATOMS: atom_id res chain seq x y z
N MET A 1 -25.71 33.03 55.08
CA MET A 1 -25.81 32.03 56.17
C MET A 1 -26.93 31.09 55.79
N PHE A 2 -26.62 29.84 55.44
CA PHE A 2 -27.62 28.82 55.04
C PHE A 2 -28.54 28.47 56.23
N PRO A 3 -29.75 27.95 55.96
CA PRO A 3 -29.87 26.49 56.04
C PRO A 3 -30.69 25.85 54.89
N VAL A 4 -30.37 24.58 54.69
CA VAL A 4 -30.93 23.63 53.74
C VAL A 4 -32.17 22.95 54.36
N THR A 5 -33.23 22.77 53.59
CA THR A 5 -34.25 21.74 53.89
C THR A 5 -34.66 20.98 52.62
N LYS A 6 -34.61 19.66 52.75
CA LYS A 6 -34.77 18.58 51.78
C LYS A 6 -36.20 18.42 51.26
N MET A 7 -36.35 17.98 50.00
CA MET A 7 -37.19 16.87 49.49
C MET A 7 -37.41 17.12 47.99
N LEU A 8 -36.87 16.31 47.07
CA LEU A 8 -37.45 15.13 46.40
C LEU A 8 -36.55 14.98 45.14
N PHE A 9 -36.04 13.86 44.62
CA PHE A 9 -36.64 12.56 44.32
C PHE A 9 -35.49 11.58 43.98
N VAL A 10 -35.76 10.31 44.26
CA VAL A 10 -35.04 9.08 43.93
C VAL A 10 -34.48 9.03 42.49
N LEU A 11 -33.22 8.62 42.33
CA LEU A 11 -32.80 7.76 41.21
C LEU A 11 -31.53 6.97 41.57
N LEU A 12 -31.63 5.68 41.27
CA LEU A 12 -30.74 4.57 41.63
C LEU A 12 -29.25 4.81 41.38
N GLN A 13 -28.47 4.27 42.31
CA GLN A 13 -27.05 3.95 42.16
C GLN A 13 -26.80 3.11 40.90
N PHE A 14 -26.23 3.71 39.86
CA PHE A 14 -25.34 2.99 38.95
C PHE A 14 -23.91 3.36 39.33
N LEU A 15 -23.33 2.54 40.21
CA LEU A 15 -21.89 2.39 40.31
C LEU A 15 -21.41 2.01 38.91
N PHE A 16 -20.83 2.96 38.17
CA PHE A 16 -19.99 2.68 37.02
C PHE A 16 -18.75 1.95 37.52
N VAL A 17 -18.89 0.65 37.74
CA VAL A 17 -17.76 -0.26 37.74
C VAL A 17 -17.25 -0.25 36.31
N PHE A 18 -16.23 0.57 36.05
CA PHE A 18 -15.36 0.40 34.89
C PHE A 18 -14.70 -0.97 35.00
N ILE A 19 -15.39 -2.01 34.51
CA ILE A 19 -14.76 -3.27 34.18
C ILE A 19 -13.85 -2.95 32.99
N ARG A 20 -12.57 -2.76 33.28
CA ARG A 20 -11.48 -2.89 32.30
C ARG A 20 -11.50 -4.33 31.78
N SER A 21 -12.33 -4.62 30.79
CA SER A 21 -12.15 -5.81 29.95
C SER A 21 -11.12 -5.47 28.88
N GLY A 22 -9.85 -5.68 29.21
CA GLY A 22 -8.76 -5.75 28.25
C GLY A 22 -8.87 -7.01 27.39
N LEU A 23 -9.87 -7.08 26.51
CA LEU A 23 -9.87 -8.04 25.40
C LEU A 23 -9.40 -7.30 24.15
N GLY A 24 -8.17 -7.60 23.71
CA GLY A 24 -7.70 -7.23 22.39
C GLY A 24 -8.64 -7.80 21.34
N VAL A 25 -9.33 -6.94 20.60
CA VAL A 25 -10.17 -7.33 19.48
C VAL A 25 -9.24 -7.89 18.40
N LYS A 26 -9.16 -9.21 18.28
CA LYS A 26 -8.52 -9.85 17.13
C LYS A 26 -9.41 -9.58 15.91
N GLN A 27 -9.01 -8.62 15.08
CA GLN A 27 -9.63 -8.43 13.78
C GLN A 27 -9.29 -9.66 12.92
N THR A 28 -10.32 -10.40 12.50
CA THR A 28 -10.19 -11.56 11.61
C THR A 28 -10.66 -11.14 10.23
N PHE A 29 -9.78 -11.28 9.24
CA PHE A 29 -10.06 -10.92 7.85
C PHE A 29 -10.50 -12.15 7.07
N PHE A 30 -11.30 -11.94 6.03
CA PHE A 30 -11.82 -13.02 5.18
C PHE A 30 -11.53 -12.74 3.70
N HIS A 31 -11.01 -13.74 2.98
CA HIS A 31 -10.94 -13.72 1.53
C HIS A 31 -12.30 -14.11 0.96
N ARG A 32 -12.98 -13.15 0.32
CA ARG A 32 -14.31 -13.34 -0.28
C ARG A 32 -14.19 -13.74 -1.75
N LYS A 33 -14.92 -14.77 -2.17
CA LYS A 33 -15.07 -15.18 -3.57
C LYS A 33 -16.54 -15.44 -3.90
N ALA A 34 -17.11 -14.57 -4.73
CA ALA A 34 -18.48 -14.74 -5.21
C ALA A 34 -18.57 -15.85 -6.26
N GLY A 35 -19.69 -16.58 -6.28
CA GLY A 35 -19.91 -17.67 -7.22
C GLY A 35 -19.09 -18.92 -6.94
N GLN A 36 -18.57 -19.07 -5.72
CA GLN A 36 -17.77 -20.22 -5.32
C GLN A 36 -18.34 -20.89 -4.07
N TYR A 37 -18.07 -22.19 -3.98
CA TYR A 37 -18.66 -23.09 -2.99
C TYR A 37 -17.72 -24.27 -2.71
N LEU A 38 -17.59 -24.72 -1.45
CA LEU A 38 -16.79 -25.87 -1.05
C LEU A 38 -17.66 -26.98 -0.42
N PRO A 39 -18.07 -28.02 -1.17
CA PRO A 39 -18.98 -29.06 -0.67
C PRO A 39 -18.35 -30.03 0.34
N ASP A 40 -17.14 -30.50 0.06
CA ASP A 40 -16.60 -31.72 0.68
C ASP A 40 -15.79 -31.45 1.97
N SER A 41 -16.15 -30.38 2.67
CA SER A 41 -15.46 -29.94 3.91
C SER A 41 -16.39 -29.34 4.96
N VAL A 42 -17.71 -29.44 4.77
CA VAL A 42 -18.71 -28.88 5.68
C VAL A 42 -18.68 -29.64 7.00
N ILE A 43 -18.39 -28.93 8.09
CA ILE A 43 -18.39 -29.47 9.45
C ILE A 43 -19.69 -29.19 10.19
N THR A 44 -20.35 -28.08 9.90
CA THR A 44 -21.67 -27.78 10.47
C THR A 44 -22.43 -26.82 9.57
N THR A 45 -23.76 -26.89 9.63
CA THR A 45 -24.67 -26.04 8.87
C THR A 45 -25.56 -25.27 9.84
N LYS A 46 -25.76 -23.98 9.57
CA LYS A 46 -26.60 -23.03 10.31
C LYS A 46 -27.34 -22.14 9.33
N TYR A 47 -28.26 -21.32 9.84
CA TYR A 47 -28.77 -20.16 9.11
C TYR A 47 -28.14 -18.90 9.68
N ALA A 48 -27.87 -17.94 8.80
CA ALA A 48 -27.37 -16.61 9.12
C ALA A 48 -28.13 -15.58 8.27
N GLU A 49 -28.34 -14.39 8.81
CA GLU A 49 -29.02 -13.29 8.13
C GLU A 49 -28.14 -12.63 7.05
N CYS A 50 -26.82 -12.73 7.20
CA CYS A 50 -25.87 -12.16 6.25
C CYS A 50 -24.53 -12.90 6.17
N GLU A 51 -23.74 -12.59 5.13
CA GLU A 51 -22.37 -13.08 4.95
C GLU A 51 -21.49 -12.83 6.18
N LEU A 52 -21.65 -11.66 6.82
CA LEU A 52 -20.85 -11.26 7.97
C LEU A 52 -21.16 -12.09 9.21
N GLU A 53 -22.44 -12.37 9.48
CA GLU A 53 -22.84 -13.25 10.58
C GLU A 53 -22.35 -14.67 10.33
N CYS A 54 -22.50 -15.19 9.11
CA CYS A 54 -21.97 -16.50 8.74
C CYS A 54 -20.45 -16.59 8.97
N SER A 55 -19.72 -15.55 8.60
CA SER A 55 -18.28 -15.43 8.81
C SER A 55 -17.93 -15.36 10.30
N TRP A 56 -18.69 -14.60 11.09
CA TRP A 56 -18.51 -14.52 12.54
C TRP A 56 -18.72 -15.86 13.23
N LEU A 57 -19.74 -16.64 12.83
CA LEU A 57 -19.98 -18.00 13.31
C LEU A 57 -18.76 -18.91 13.10
N CYS A 58 -18.01 -18.73 12.02
CA CYS A 58 -16.78 -19.46 11.78
C CYS A 58 -15.68 -19.09 12.79
N THR A 59 -15.53 -17.80 13.13
CA THR A 59 -14.48 -17.34 14.08
C THR A 59 -14.64 -17.92 15.49
N ILE A 60 -15.87 -18.23 15.89
CA ILE A 60 -16.18 -18.81 17.20
C ILE A 60 -16.23 -20.35 17.17
N HIS A 61 -16.36 -20.95 15.98
CA HIS A 61 -16.41 -22.40 15.85
C HIS A 61 -15.01 -22.98 15.72
N LYS A 62 -14.60 -23.78 16.72
CA LYS A 62 -13.31 -24.45 16.72
C LYS A 62 -13.13 -25.28 15.44
N GLY A 63 -12.00 -25.07 14.75
CA GLY A 63 -11.65 -25.80 13.53
C GLY A 63 -12.34 -25.32 12.26
N CYS A 64 -13.11 -24.23 12.30
CA CYS A 64 -13.60 -23.60 11.08
C CYS A 64 -12.49 -22.76 10.42
N LEU A 65 -12.29 -22.95 9.12
CA LEU A 65 -11.32 -22.23 8.29
C LEU A 65 -11.96 -21.43 7.16
N SER A 66 -13.17 -21.80 6.72
CA SER A 66 -13.93 -21.06 5.71
C SER A 66 -15.43 -21.32 5.83
N VAL A 67 -16.24 -20.55 5.11
CA VAL A 67 -17.69 -20.71 5.06
C VAL A 67 -18.21 -20.66 3.63
N ASN A 68 -19.30 -21.38 3.37
CA ASN A 68 -20.17 -21.15 2.23
C ASN A 68 -21.44 -20.44 2.73
N TYR A 69 -21.73 -19.27 2.19
CA TYR A 69 -22.97 -18.55 2.49
C TYR A 69 -23.85 -18.51 1.25
N LYS A 70 -25.09 -19.00 1.37
CA LYS A 70 -26.06 -19.02 0.27
C LYS A 70 -26.80 -17.69 0.16
N VAL A 71 -26.48 -16.93 -0.87
CA VAL A 71 -27.00 -15.58 -1.08
C VAL A 71 -28.36 -15.55 -1.79
N SER A 72 -28.74 -16.61 -2.52
CA SER A 72 -29.98 -16.66 -3.30
C SER A 72 -30.52 -18.09 -3.50
N GLY A 73 -31.77 -18.21 -3.96
CA GLY A 73 -32.43 -19.49 -4.25
C GLY A 73 -33.02 -20.19 -3.02
N LEU A 74 -33.37 -21.47 -3.18
CA LEU A 74 -33.96 -22.28 -2.12
C LEU A 74 -32.97 -22.42 -0.94
N ASN A 75 -33.43 -22.15 0.28
CA ASN A 75 -32.62 -22.06 1.50
C ASN A 75 -31.62 -20.89 1.51
N GLN A 76 -32.02 -19.72 1.01
CA GLN A 76 -31.24 -18.48 1.20
C GLN A 76 -30.94 -18.27 2.69
N GLY A 77 -29.74 -17.78 3.00
CA GLY A 77 -29.23 -17.63 4.37
C GLY A 77 -28.57 -18.89 4.93
N LEU A 78 -28.53 -19.99 4.16
CA LEU A 78 -27.80 -21.19 4.54
C LEU A 78 -26.30 -20.88 4.69
N CYS A 79 -25.79 -21.10 5.90
CA CYS A 79 -24.40 -20.89 6.29
C CYS A 79 -23.75 -22.23 6.62
N GLN A 80 -22.79 -22.66 5.81
CA GLN A 80 -22.04 -23.88 6.04
C GLN A 80 -20.61 -23.54 6.45
N LEU A 81 -20.21 -24.02 7.61
CA LEU A 81 -18.86 -23.86 8.15
C LEU A 81 -18.00 -25.01 7.66
N ASN A 82 -16.78 -24.72 7.22
CA ASN A 82 -15.85 -25.66 6.63
C ASN A 82 -14.55 -25.75 7.42
N ASN A 83 -13.94 -26.93 7.48
CA ASN A 83 -12.63 -27.15 8.13
C ASN A 83 -11.42 -27.14 7.17
N ASN A 84 -11.64 -26.78 5.90
CA ASN A 84 -10.60 -26.66 4.87
C ASN A 84 -10.81 -25.36 4.09
N THR A 85 -9.91 -25.08 3.17
CA THR A 85 -10.03 -23.97 2.22
C THR A 85 -9.96 -24.45 0.76
N ILE A 86 -10.41 -23.61 -0.17
CA ILE A 86 -10.30 -23.89 -1.62
C ILE A 86 -8.86 -23.83 -2.17
N SER A 87 -7.89 -23.40 -1.35
CA SER A 87 -6.47 -23.56 -1.68
C SER A 87 -5.98 -24.99 -1.44
N GLU A 88 -6.68 -25.75 -0.59
CA GLU A 88 -6.35 -27.13 -0.23
C GLU A 88 -7.27 -28.16 -0.90
N LYS A 89 -8.50 -27.76 -1.26
CA LYS A 89 -9.49 -28.62 -1.94
C LYS A 89 -10.13 -27.91 -3.13
N VAL A 90 -10.61 -28.70 -4.08
CA VAL A 90 -11.29 -28.17 -5.28
C VAL A 90 -12.63 -27.56 -4.87
N GLY A 91 -12.75 -26.24 -5.05
CA GLY A 91 -14.03 -25.54 -4.98
C GLY A 91 -14.85 -25.75 -6.25
N VAL A 92 -16.17 -25.65 -6.14
CA VAL A 92 -17.12 -25.70 -7.25
C VAL A 92 -17.67 -24.30 -7.48
N THR A 93 -17.96 -23.97 -8.74
CA THR A 93 -18.67 -22.75 -9.10
C THR A 93 -20.17 -22.93 -8.92
N ASP A 94 -20.77 -22.06 -8.11
CA ASP A 94 -22.22 -21.96 -7.90
C ASP A 94 -22.54 -20.49 -7.57
N ASP A 95 -23.29 -19.82 -8.44
CA ASP A 95 -23.66 -18.41 -8.36
C ASP A 95 -24.62 -18.09 -7.21
N HIS A 96 -25.25 -19.11 -6.61
CA HIS A 96 -26.07 -18.96 -5.41
C HIS A 96 -25.24 -18.84 -4.13
N PHE A 97 -23.92 -19.04 -4.20
CA PHE A 97 -23.04 -19.04 -3.03
C PHE A 97 -21.95 -17.97 -3.10
N VAL A 98 -21.58 -17.52 -1.91
CA VAL A 98 -20.37 -16.75 -1.65
C VAL A 98 -19.51 -17.56 -0.70
N TYR A 99 -18.27 -17.80 -1.12
CA TYR A 99 -17.26 -18.45 -0.32
C TYR A 99 -16.43 -17.41 0.43
N LEU A 100 -16.25 -17.60 1.74
CA LEU A 100 -15.35 -16.76 2.55
C LEU A 100 -14.38 -17.64 3.32
N ALA A 101 -13.08 -17.48 3.10
CA ALA A 101 -12.05 -18.14 3.91
C ALA A 101 -11.50 -17.18 4.95
N ILE A 102 -11.27 -17.64 6.18
CA ILE A 102 -10.44 -16.89 7.12
C ILE A 102 -9.10 -16.67 6.43
N ALA A 103 -8.64 -15.43 6.39
CA ALA A 103 -7.28 -15.08 5.99
C ALA A 103 -6.33 -15.61 7.06
N VAL A 104 -6.11 -16.93 7.05
CA VAL A 104 -5.03 -17.56 7.80
C VAL A 104 -3.79 -17.22 7.01
N TRP A 105 -3.15 -16.14 7.43
CA TRP A 105 -1.72 -15.94 7.21
C TRP A 105 -1.08 -17.28 7.52
N SER A 106 -0.60 -17.96 6.49
CA SER A 106 0.09 -19.24 6.61
C SER A 106 1.23 -19.06 7.62
N GLN A 107 0.95 -19.33 8.89
CA GLN A 107 1.95 -19.72 9.85
C GLN A 107 2.40 -21.08 9.36
N SER A 108 3.43 -21.08 8.52
CA SER A 108 4.22 -22.27 8.29
C SER A 108 4.50 -22.89 9.67
N LYS A 109 4.49 -24.22 9.74
CA LYS A 109 4.80 -25.00 10.95
C LYS A 109 6.29 -24.85 11.34
N THR A 110 6.71 -23.63 11.62
CA THR A 110 7.92 -23.31 12.34
C THR A 110 7.49 -22.57 13.60
N LYS A 111 8.03 -23.03 14.73
CA LYS A 111 7.91 -22.42 16.06
C LYS A 111 7.89 -20.89 15.92
N PRO A 112 7.00 -20.13 16.60
CA PRO A 112 7.13 -18.68 16.62
C PRO A 112 8.44 -18.36 17.33
N GLN A 113 9.49 -18.19 16.53
CA GLN A 113 10.65 -17.45 16.96
C GLN A 113 10.11 -16.04 17.17
N GLU A 114 10.16 -15.57 18.41
CA GLU A 114 10.04 -14.14 18.69
C GLU A 114 11.12 -13.44 17.86
N ILE A 115 10.81 -13.11 16.61
CA ILE A 115 11.62 -12.21 15.81
C ILE A 115 11.50 -10.90 16.56
N ALA A 116 12.58 -10.54 17.27
CA ALA A 116 12.74 -9.24 17.89
C ALA A 116 12.22 -8.19 16.92
N SER A 117 11.29 -7.36 17.39
CA SER A 117 10.53 -6.46 16.54
C SER A 117 11.44 -5.63 15.64
N LYS A 118 11.37 -5.85 14.33
CA LYS A 118 12.24 -5.22 13.34
C LYS A 118 11.61 -3.98 12.75
N SER A 119 12.45 -2.99 12.46
CA SER A 119 12.02 -1.67 11.99
C SER A 119 11.94 -1.52 10.47
N SER A 120 12.57 -2.43 9.73
CA SER A 120 12.54 -2.50 8.27
C SER A 120 12.71 -3.93 7.75
N CYS A 121 12.34 -4.17 6.49
CA CYS A 121 12.64 -5.44 5.82
C CYS A 121 14.15 -5.66 5.65
N LYS A 122 14.95 -4.59 5.61
CA LYS A 122 16.41 -4.68 5.57
C LYS A 122 16.97 -5.31 6.83
N GLU A 123 16.45 -4.90 7.98
CA GLU A 123 16.86 -5.47 9.26
C GLU A 123 16.47 -6.96 9.33
N LEU A 124 15.32 -7.36 8.81
CA LEU A 124 14.94 -8.78 8.69
C LEU A 124 15.93 -9.55 7.80
N PHE A 125 16.20 -9.03 6.61
CA PHE A 125 17.10 -9.65 5.63
C PHE A 125 18.54 -9.80 6.13
N ASP A 126 19.08 -8.80 6.84
CA ASP A 126 20.42 -8.85 7.40
C ASP A 126 20.56 -9.88 8.53
N ASN A 127 19.47 -10.14 9.26
CA ASN A 127 19.46 -11.17 10.31
C ASN A 127 19.29 -12.58 9.73
N ASP A 128 18.53 -12.73 8.65
CA ASP A 128 18.30 -14.00 7.99
C ASP A 128 18.10 -13.81 6.48
N GLY A 129 19.19 -14.04 5.72
CA GLY A 129 19.18 -13.95 4.26
C GLY A 129 18.41 -15.07 3.56
N SER A 130 17.88 -16.06 4.29
CA SER A 130 17.05 -17.14 3.72
C SER A 130 15.56 -16.77 3.62
N LEU A 131 15.18 -15.65 4.24
CA LEU A 131 13.81 -15.14 4.23
C LEU A 131 13.30 -14.91 2.81
N GLN A 132 12.08 -15.35 2.56
CA GLN A 132 11.42 -15.22 1.26
C GLN A 132 10.62 -13.93 1.16
N SER A 133 10.43 -13.44 -0.06
CA SER A 133 9.53 -12.30 -0.31
C SER A 133 8.12 -12.64 0.17
N GLY A 134 7.47 -11.70 0.85
CA GLY A 134 6.20 -11.96 1.49
C GLY A 134 5.86 -10.88 2.49
N ILE A 135 4.87 -11.16 3.33
CA ILE A 135 4.34 -10.17 4.24
C ILE A 135 4.91 -10.40 5.64
N TYR A 136 5.37 -9.32 6.26
CA TYR A 136 5.99 -9.32 7.57
C TYR A 136 5.35 -8.27 8.46
N GLN A 137 5.54 -8.43 9.77
CA GLN A 137 5.10 -7.45 10.77
C GLN A 137 6.30 -6.62 11.21
N LEU A 138 6.31 -5.34 10.83
CA LEU A 138 7.31 -4.38 11.29
C LEU A 138 6.80 -3.59 12.48
N GLN A 139 7.73 -2.99 13.23
CA GLN A 139 7.45 -2.07 14.32
C GLN A 139 8.39 -0.88 14.24
N SER A 140 7.83 0.32 14.28
CA SER A 140 8.64 1.54 14.34
C SER A 140 9.39 1.63 15.67
N LYS A 141 10.63 2.16 15.63
CA LYS A 141 11.43 2.37 16.84
C LYS A 141 10.68 3.30 17.79
N GLY A 142 10.45 2.84 19.02
CA GLY A 142 9.73 3.62 20.04
C GLY A 142 8.20 3.49 20.01
N SER A 143 7.63 2.67 19.12
CA SER A 143 6.21 2.31 19.14
C SER A 143 6.02 0.85 19.53
N SER A 144 4.96 0.52 20.26
CA SER A 144 4.55 -0.87 20.50
C SER A 144 3.67 -1.42 19.37
N GLN A 145 3.16 -0.58 18.49
CA GLN A 145 2.25 -0.98 17.41
C GLN A 145 3.02 -1.62 16.25
N LYS A 146 2.60 -2.83 15.88
CA LYS A 146 3.05 -3.52 14.67
C LYS A 146 2.16 -3.19 13.48
N TYR A 147 2.73 -3.22 12.29
CA TYR A 147 1.99 -3.04 11.04
C TYR A 147 2.47 -4.05 9.98
N PRO A 148 1.54 -4.57 9.15
CA PRO A 148 1.91 -5.45 8.05
C PRO A 148 2.57 -4.67 6.92
N VAL A 149 3.55 -5.28 6.28
CA VAL A 149 4.19 -4.75 5.06
C VAL A 149 4.62 -5.89 4.15
N TYR A 150 4.65 -5.63 2.85
CA TYR A 150 5.33 -6.53 1.92
C TYR A 150 6.83 -6.25 1.91
N CYS A 151 7.61 -7.28 2.23
CA CYS A 151 9.07 -7.29 2.08
C CYS A 151 9.46 -8.04 0.81
N HIS A 152 10.24 -7.39 -0.04
CA HIS A 152 10.86 -8.03 -1.20
C HIS A 152 12.28 -8.46 -0.83
N MET A 153 12.48 -9.76 -0.60
CA MET A 153 13.73 -10.34 -0.10
C MET A 153 14.68 -10.80 -1.21
N THR A 154 14.24 -10.77 -2.46
CA THR A 154 15.06 -11.13 -3.63
C THR A 154 15.75 -9.90 -4.24
N GLU A 155 16.73 -10.13 -5.11
CA GLU A 155 17.40 -9.06 -5.85
C GLU A 155 16.40 -8.30 -6.74
N ILE A 156 16.45 -6.96 -6.69
CA ILE A 156 15.81 -6.10 -7.68
C ILE A 156 16.92 -5.57 -8.60
N PRO A 157 16.89 -5.89 -9.92
CA PRO A 157 17.90 -5.42 -10.86
C PRO A 157 18.04 -3.90 -10.82
N GLY A 158 19.26 -3.39 -10.63
CA GLY A 158 19.53 -1.96 -10.50
C GLY A 158 19.36 -1.37 -9.10
N CYS A 159 18.79 -2.12 -8.15
CA CYS A 159 18.68 -1.69 -6.75
C CYS A 159 19.53 -2.50 -5.78
N GLY A 160 19.62 -3.83 -5.98
CA GLY A 160 20.53 -4.69 -5.23
C GLY A 160 19.83 -5.75 -4.36
N PRO A 161 20.57 -6.35 -3.40
CA PRO A 161 20.20 -7.62 -2.77
C PRO A 161 19.15 -7.43 -1.67
N GLY A 162 17.89 -7.78 -1.97
CA GLY A 162 16.84 -8.09 -1.00
C GLY A 162 16.51 -7.04 0.07
N GLY A 163 15.67 -7.41 1.04
CA GLY A 163 15.33 -6.57 2.19
C GLY A 163 14.59 -5.28 1.86
N TRP A 164 13.96 -5.16 0.69
CA TRP A 164 13.24 -3.95 0.29
C TRP A 164 11.86 -3.89 0.94
N THR A 165 11.55 -2.77 1.57
CA THR A 165 10.26 -2.51 2.22
C THR A 165 9.35 -1.77 1.25
N LEU A 166 8.21 -2.36 0.85
CA LEU A 166 7.25 -1.65 -0.01
C LEU A 166 6.60 -0.51 0.76
N VAL A 167 6.54 0.67 0.13
CA VAL A 167 6.00 1.89 0.72
C VAL A 167 4.74 2.36 0.01
N MET A 168 4.79 2.43 -1.32
CA MET A 168 3.70 2.97 -2.13
C MET A 168 3.71 2.36 -3.53
N LYS A 169 2.52 2.24 -4.11
CA LYS A 169 2.28 1.87 -5.51
C LYS A 169 1.28 2.85 -6.13
N THR A 170 1.60 3.40 -7.30
CA THR A 170 0.81 4.47 -7.93
C THR A 170 0.44 4.08 -9.36
N ASN A 171 -0.80 4.30 -9.78
CA ASN A 171 -1.18 4.10 -11.17
C ASN A 171 -1.21 5.46 -11.88
N GLY A 172 -0.33 5.64 -12.87
CA GLY A 172 -0.20 6.89 -13.60
C GLY A 172 -1.47 7.34 -14.33
N ASP A 173 -2.37 6.42 -14.67
CA ASP A 173 -3.65 6.72 -15.33
C ASP A 173 -4.75 7.17 -14.36
N LEU A 174 -4.52 7.05 -13.04
CA LEU A 174 -5.48 7.40 -12.01
C LEU A 174 -5.08 8.68 -11.29
N SER A 175 -6.08 9.41 -10.79
CA SER A 175 -5.89 10.68 -10.07
C SER A 175 -5.61 10.52 -8.57
N THR A 176 -5.53 9.29 -8.06
CA THR A 176 -5.37 8.98 -6.62
C THR A 176 -4.12 9.63 -6.03
N PHE A 177 -3.02 9.63 -6.78
CA PHE A 177 -1.72 10.15 -6.35
C PHE A 177 -1.25 11.35 -7.18
N THR A 178 -2.14 12.25 -7.58
CA THR A 178 -1.75 13.58 -8.11
C THR A 178 -0.83 14.31 -7.12
N TYR A 179 -0.11 15.35 -7.58
CA TYR A 179 0.74 16.16 -6.70
C TYR A 179 -0.01 16.65 -5.45
N ASP A 180 -1.23 17.17 -5.61
CA ASP A 180 -2.03 17.73 -4.52
C ASP A 180 -2.75 16.69 -3.65
N SER A 181 -2.62 15.39 -3.95
CA SER A 181 -3.28 14.35 -3.17
C SER A 181 -2.84 14.40 -1.69
N PRO A 182 -3.78 14.43 -0.74
CA PRO A 182 -3.45 14.42 0.69
C PRO A 182 -2.73 13.13 1.11
N LEU A 183 -2.79 12.08 0.29
CA LEU A 183 -2.05 10.84 0.51
C LEU A 183 -0.52 11.05 0.50
N TRP A 184 0.00 12.14 -0.04
CA TRP A 184 1.44 12.46 0.07
C TRP A 184 1.81 13.07 1.43
N THR A 185 0.88 13.76 2.08
CA THR A 185 1.17 14.63 3.24
C THR A 185 0.49 14.17 4.54
N ASN A 186 -0.33 13.12 4.50
CA ASN A 186 -0.96 12.51 5.66
C ASN A 186 -0.26 11.22 6.13
N LYS A 187 -0.58 10.77 7.34
CA LYS A 187 -0.15 9.48 7.92
C LYS A 187 -1.28 8.45 7.89
N GLU A 188 -1.96 8.37 6.76
CA GLU A 188 -3.04 7.40 6.51
C GLU A 188 -2.63 6.40 5.43
N SER A 189 -3.09 5.16 5.60
CA SER A 189 -2.90 4.09 4.60
C SER A 189 -3.98 4.16 3.53
N TYR A 190 -3.69 3.61 2.36
CA TYR A 190 -4.63 3.46 1.25
C TYR A 190 -4.48 2.06 0.65
N ALA A 191 -5.61 1.37 0.43
CA ALA A 191 -5.66 0.04 -0.19
C ALA A 191 -4.59 -0.94 0.37
N VAL A 192 -4.62 -1.15 1.68
CA VAL A 192 -3.60 -1.94 2.40
C VAL A 192 -3.49 -3.36 1.84
N GLU A 193 -4.61 -4.04 1.63
CA GLU A 193 -4.64 -5.41 1.09
C GLU A 193 -3.93 -5.49 -0.26
N ASP A 194 -4.20 -4.53 -1.16
CA ASP A 194 -3.56 -4.47 -2.47
C ASP A 194 -2.04 -4.21 -2.37
N GLY A 195 -1.60 -3.47 -1.35
CA GLY A 195 -0.17 -3.30 -1.04
C GLY A 195 0.49 -4.58 -0.52
N LEU A 196 -0.25 -5.41 0.22
CA LEU A 196 0.26 -6.65 0.80
C LEU A 196 0.33 -7.81 -0.21
N GLU A 197 -0.38 -7.70 -1.34
CA GLU A 197 -0.24 -8.60 -2.50
C GLU A 197 1.10 -8.47 -3.25
N GLY A 198 2.02 -7.63 -2.78
CA GLY A 198 3.34 -7.45 -3.35
C GLY A 198 3.37 -6.49 -4.53
N LEU A 199 4.12 -6.83 -5.58
CA LEU A 199 4.37 -5.94 -6.72
C LEU A 199 3.29 -6.04 -7.82
N THR A 200 2.05 -6.34 -7.44
CA THR A 200 0.87 -6.27 -8.33
C THR A 200 0.57 -4.82 -8.72
N GLU A 201 -0.03 -4.62 -9.89
CA GLU A 201 -0.37 -3.30 -10.46
C GLU A 201 -1.71 -2.76 -9.91
N LYS A 202 -1.80 -2.73 -8.58
CA LYS A 202 -2.90 -2.13 -7.82
C LYS A 202 -2.35 -1.08 -6.88
N GLU A 203 -2.98 0.10 -6.88
CA GLU A 203 -2.56 1.24 -6.07
C GLU A 203 -2.54 0.92 -4.57
N SER A 204 -1.57 1.48 -3.84
CA SER A 204 -1.50 1.32 -2.39
C SER A 204 -0.60 2.36 -1.74
N LYS A 205 -0.86 2.63 -0.47
CA LYS A 205 0.03 3.35 0.44
C LYS A 205 0.04 2.62 1.78
N LEU A 206 1.23 2.20 2.21
CA LEU A 206 1.40 1.42 3.43
C LEU A 206 1.94 2.28 4.58
N ALA A 207 1.78 1.81 5.81
CA ALA A 207 2.26 2.49 7.01
C ALA A 207 3.79 2.65 7.06
N SER A 208 4.52 1.83 6.29
CA SER A 208 5.95 2.00 6.04
C SER A 208 6.31 3.37 5.46
N TYR A 209 5.38 4.05 4.78
CA TYR A 209 5.55 5.42 4.26
C TYR A 209 6.00 6.42 5.32
N TRP A 210 5.48 6.32 6.54
CA TRP A 210 5.81 7.24 7.65
C TRP A 210 6.54 6.58 8.82
N ASN A 211 6.72 5.25 8.81
CA ASN A 211 7.31 4.49 9.92
C ASN A 211 8.66 3.84 9.61
N THR A 212 9.13 3.84 8.36
CA THR A 212 10.35 3.13 7.97
C THR A 212 11.48 4.12 7.63
N PRO A 213 12.51 4.25 8.49
CA PRO A 213 13.76 4.89 8.13
C PRO A 213 14.48 4.12 7.03
N PHE A 214 15.20 4.83 6.18
CA PHE A 214 15.91 4.21 5.06
C PHE A 214 17.17 4.97 4.69
N LYS A 215 18.06 4.29 3.98
CA LYS A 215 19.28 4.85 3.36
C LYS A 215 19.24 4.78 1.84
N LYS A 216 18.33 3.99 1.28
CA LYS A 216 18.15 3.84 -0.16
C LYS A 216 16.67 3.81 -0.53
N LEU A 217 16.36 4.35 -1.71
CA LEU A 217 15.08 4.12 -2.39
C LEU A 217 15.32 3.25 -3.62
N CYS A 218 14.38 2.34 -3.89
CA CYS A 218 14.27 1.67 -5.17
C CYS A 218 12.95 2.12 -5.81
N LEU A 219 13.09 2.78 -6.96
CA LEU A 219 11.97 3.31 -7.74
C LEU A 219 11.76 2.39 -8.93
N GLY A 220 10.51 2.01 -9.18
CA GLY A 220 10.13 1.18 -10.31
C GLY A 220 9.03 1.82 -11.13
N MET A 221 9.06 1.58 -12.44
CA MET A 221 7.98 1.93 -13.35
C MET A 221 7.71 0.77 -14.29
N THR A 222 6.43 0.45 -14.51
CA THR A 222 5.99 -0.54 -15.51
C THR A 222 5.19 0.14 -16.60
N VAL A 223 5.56 -0.12 -17.85
CA VAL A 223 4.85 0.35 -19.05
C VAL A 223 4.76 -0.84 -20.02
N ASN A 224 3.55 -1.19 -20.45
CA ASN A 224 3.31 -2.32 -21.37
C ASN A 224 3.96 -3.66 -20.92
N GLY A 225 3.98 -3.92 -19.61
CA GLY A 225 4.60 -5.10 -19.01
C GLY A 225 6.13 -5.04 -18.86
N ASP A 226 6.80 -4.02 -19.41
CA ASP A 226 8.24 -3.78 -19.19
C ASP A 226 8.43 -3.00 -17.88
N ARG A 227 9.01 -3.67 -16.88
CA ARG A 227 9.27 -3.11 -15.55
C ARG A 227 10.74 -2.81 -15.36
N LYS A 228 11.06 -1.54 -15.14
CA LYS A 228 12.43 -1.07 -14.90
C LYS A 228 12.56 -0.40 -13.56
N TRP A 229 13.78 -0.42 -13.05
CA TRP A 229 14.11 0.04 -11.71
C TRP A 229 15.31 0.96 -11.73
N MET A 230 15.38 1.85 -10.75
CA MET A 230 16.56 2.63 -10.43
C MET A 230 16.67 2.79 -8.91
N MET A 231 17.90 3.03 -8.44
CA MET A 231 18.21 3.20 -7.03
C MET A 231 18.68 4.62 -6.74
N LEU A 232 18.27 5.14 -5.60
CA LEU A 232 18.73 6.41 -5.05
C LEU A 232 19.37 6.15 -3.68
N ASP A 233 20.63 6.54 -3.51
CA ASP A 233 21.23 6.66 -2.17
C ASP A 233 20.69 7.95 -1.53
N TYR A 234 19.84 7.80 -0.51
CA TYR A 234 19.24 8.91 0.20
C TYR A 234 18.84 8.47 1.62
N GLU A 235 19.32 9.17 2.64
CA GLU A 235 19.03 8.85 4.04
C GLU A 235 17.92 9.73 4.60
N ALA A 236 16.87 9.10 5.13
CA ALA A 236 15.77 9.79 5.79
C ALA A 236 15.12 8.93 6.88
N SER A 237 14.40 9.59 7.78
CA SER A 237 13.64 8.94 8.85
C SER A 237 12.34 8.29 8.37
N SER A 238 11.77 8.76 7.25
CA SER A 238 10.68 8.12 6.51
C SER A 238 10.41 8.89 5.21
N LEU A 239 9.66 8.31 4.27
CA LEU A 239 9.30 8.97 3.02
C LEU A 239 8.36 10.16 3.28
N TYR A 240 7.47 10.02 4.26
CA TYR A 240 6.65 11.11 4.79
C TYR A 240 7.50 12.33 5.17
N ASN A 241 8.59 12.13 5.92
CA ASN A 241 9.40 13.25 6.44
C ASN A 241 10.14 14.03 5.33
N VAL A 242 10.38 13.44 4.16
CA VAL A 242 11.03 14.12 3.02
C VAL A 242 10.06 14.67 1.98
N ILE A 243 8.78 14.30 2.04
CA ILE A 243 7.77 14.74 1.06
C ILE A 243 6.73 15.68 1.67
N ALA A 244 6.34 15.47 2.94
CA ALA A 244 5.11 16.03 3.48
C ALA A 244 5.14 17.57 3.63
N ASP A 245 6.30 18.16 3.88
CA ASP A 245 6.45 19.61 4.01
C ASP A 245 6.53 20.34 2.65
N GLY A 246 6.67 19.60 1.54
CA GLY A 246 6.72 20.16 0.20
C GLY A 246 8.04 20.85 -0.15
N GLU A 247 9.05 20.79 0.70
CA GLU A 247 10.35 21.42 0.44
C GLU A 247 11.12 20.64 -0.64
N TYR A 248 11.78 21.39 -1.53
CA TYR A 248 12.63 20.81 -2.56
C TYR A 248 13.88 20.18 -1.94
N ARG A 249 14.15 18.91 -2.30
CA ARG A 249 15.35 18.19 -1.86
C ARG A 249 15.98 17.46 -3.02
N LYS A 250 17.16 17.92 -3.41
CA LYS A 250 17.93 17.38 -4.54
C LYS A 250 18.33 15.91 -4.32
N THR A 251 18.31 15.13 -5.40
CA THR A 251 18.94 13.80 -5.49
C THR A 251 20.06 13.81 -6.54
N THR A 252 20.76 12.69 -6.75
CA THR A 252 21.98 12.65 -7.59
C THR A 252 22.02 11.47 -8.57
N ALA A 253 20.87 10.94 -8.99
CA ALA A 253 20.86 9.81 -9.94
C ALA A 253 21.13 10.24 -11.38
N GLY A 254 20.73 11.47 -11.72
CA GLY A 254 20.96 12.08 -13.01
C GLY A 254 20.00 11.59 -14.10
N ARG A 255 20.00 12.35 -15.20
CA ARG A 255 19.11 12.18 -16.36
C ARG A 255 18.99 10.75 -16.86
N VAL A 256 20.14 10.06 -16.99
CA VAL A 256 20.21 8.74 -17.60
C VAL A 256 19.43 7.71 -16.77
N ALA A 257 19.57 7.76 -15.44
CA ALA A 257 18.85 6.85 -14.54
C ALA A 257 17.34 7.08 -14.59
N TRP A 258 16.90 8.33 -14.56
CA TRP A 258 15.48 8.67 -14.68
C TRP A 258 14.90 8.23 -16.02
N LYS A 259 15.58 8.53 -17.13
CA LYS A 259 15.14 8.08 -18.45
C LYS A 259 15.11 6.57 -18.60
N TYR A 260 15.96 5.85 -17.87
CA TYR A 260 16.01 4.38 -17.90
C TYR A 260 14.73 3.74 -17.39
N LEU A 261 13.98 4.38 -16.47
CA LEU A 261 12.72 3.84 -15.93
C LEU A 261 11.64 3.56 -17.00
N ILE A 262 11.64 4.30 -18.11
CA ILE A 262 10.68 4.12 -19.19
C ILE A 262 11.42 4.07 -20.52
N ALA A 263 11.34 2.92 -21.20
CA ALA A 263 11.92 2.76 -22.52
C ALA A 263 11.36 3.79 -23.50
N GLY A 264 12.24 4.53 -24.16
CA GLY A 264 11.84 5.59 -25.09
C GLY A 264 11.24 6.84 -24.42
N SER A 265 11.49 7.05 -23.12
CA SER A 265 11.17 8.32 -22.46
C SER A 265 11.84 9.51 -23.17
N SER A 266 11.23 10.68 -23.03
CA SER A 266 11.64 11.91 -23.68
C SER A 266 11.73 13.03 -22.65
N LEU A 267 12.77 13.85 -22.76
CA LEU A 267 12.97 15.04 -21.92
C LEU A 267 13.66 16.13 -22.77
N GLN A 268 13.44 17.40 -22.48
CA GLN A 268 14.31 18.48 -22.99
C GLN A 268 15.68 18.45 -22.29
N LEU A 269 16.71 19.13 -22.81
CA LEU A 269 18.13 18.86 -22.49
C LEU A 269 18.69 19.50 -21.20
N TYR A 270 18.12 20.61 -20.74
CA TYR A 270 18.67 21.48 -19.70
C TYR A 270 17.77 21.57 -18.45
N CYS A 271 18.07 22.50 -17.53
CA CYS A 271 17.61 22.58 -16.13
C CYS A 271 18.03 21.39 -15.26
N ASN A 272 17.60 20.17 -15.64
CA ASN A 272 18.04 18.91 -15.06
C ASN A 272 17.86 18.82 -13.53
N GLU A 273 16.76 19.37 -13.01
CA GLU A 273 16.40 19.27 -11.60
C GLU A 273 15.83 17.90 -11.26
N GLU A 274 16.33 17.29 -10.19
CA GLU A 274 15.85 16.00 -9.71
C GLU A 274 15.68 16.00 -8.20
N GLY A 275 14.78 15.14 -7.71
CA GLY A 275 14.58 14.88 -6.29
C GLY A 275 13.15 15.02 -5.82
N PHE A 276 12.98 15.34 -4.54
CA PHE A 276 11.69 15.46 -3.87
C PHE A 276 11.15 16.88 -3.93
N GLY A 277 9.83 17.02 -3.95
CA GLY A 277 9.17 18.32 -3.79
C GLY A 277 9.53 19.34 -4.88
N ILE A 278 9.69 18.89 -6.13
CA ILE A 278 9.93 19.81 -7.25
C ILE A 278 8.66 20.66 -7.42
N PHE A 279 8.81 21.97 -7.24
CA PHE A 279 7.71 22.91 -7.36
C PHE A 279 8.14 24.08 -8.25
N TYR A 280 7.61 24.13 -9.47
CA TYR A 280 7.93 25.20 -10.41
C TYR A 280 6.69 25.97 -10.86
N SER A 281 6.55 27.23 -10.41
CA SER A 281 5.53 28.20 -10.83
C SER A 281 4.09 27.66 -10.88
N LYS A 282 3.78 26.62 -10.09
CA LYS A 282 2.55 25.81 -10.16
C LYS A 282 2.25 25.17 -11.52
N ARG A 283 3.17 25.20 -12.48
CA ARG A 283 2.98 24.64 -13.83
C ARG A 283 3.48 23.22 -13.91
N ILE A 284 4.63 22.94 -13.29
CA ILE A 284 5.11 21.58 -13.13
C ILE A 284 5.41 21.39 -11.65
N THR A 285 4.76 20.41 -11.05
CA THR A 285 5.05 19.99 -9.68
C THR A 285 5.16 18.47 -9.64
N ILE A 286 6.15 17.98 -8.91
CA ILE A 286 6.49 16.56 -8.86
C ILE A 286 6.88 16.20 -7.43
N ARG A 287 6.26 15.16 -6.87
CA ARG A 287 6.56 14.71 -5.51
C ARG A 287 7.94 14.06 -5.42
N LEU A 288 8.29 13.26 -6.42
CA LEU A 288 9.61 12.66 -6.59
C LEU A 288 9.85 12.44 -8.08
N GLY A 289 10.87 13.07 -8.66
CA GLY A 289 11.08 12.96 -10.10
C GLY A 289 12.27 13.72 -10.64
N TYR A 290 12.23 13.91 -11.94
CA TYR A 290 13.15 14.68 -12.75
C TYR A 290 12.37 15.65 -13.63
N MET A 291 12.84 16.88 -13.70
CA MET A 291 12.28 17.97 -14.49
C MET A 291 13.37 18.57 -15.37
N ALA A 292 13.01 18.85 -16.62
CA ALA A 292 13.93 19.43 -17.58
C ALA A 292 13.25 20.44 -18.49
N ASN A 293 14.10 21.29 -19.06
CA ASN A 293 13.69 22.28 -20.03
C ASN A 293 14.73 22.52 -21.14
N ASN A 294 14.56 23.58 -21.94
CA ASN A 294 15.43 23.96 -23.05
C ASN A 294 16.34 25.18 -22.75
N HIS A 295 16.39 25.67 -21.51
CA HIS A 295 17.21 26.81 -21.11
C HIS A 295 18.11 26.44 -19.93
N GLU A 296 19.20 27.18 -19.69
CA GLU A 296 20.07 26.89 -18.54
C GLU A 296 19.39 27.12 -17.19
N ASN A 297 18.43 28.06 -17.13
CA ASN A 297 17.59 28.30 -15.97
C ASN A 297 16.35 27.41 -15.98
N CYS A 298 15.85 27.04 -14.80
CA CYS A 298 14.63 26.23 -14.65
C CYS A 298 13.33 27.04 -14.77
N ASP A 299 13.40 28.28 -15.28
CA ASP A 299 12.30 29.27 -15.28
C ASP A 299 11.14 28.95 -16.23
N ARG A 300 11.28 27.93 -17.08
CA ARG A 300 10.21 27.45 -17.97
C ARG A 300 10.39 25.96 -18.18
N SER A 301 9.95 25.18 -17.21
CA SER A 301 10.05 23.73 -17.31
C SER A 301 8.94 23.13 -18.15
N ASP A 302 9.32 22.15 -18.97
CA ASP A 302 8.58 21.76 -20.18
C ASP A 302 8.45 20.23 -20.33
N SER A 303 9.23 19.47 -19.55
CA SER A 303 9.22 18.01 -19.57
C SER A 303 9.58 17.42 -18.21
N CYS A 304 9.03 16.26 -17.88
CA CYS A 304 9.31 15.58 -16.63
C CYS A 304 9.12 14.06 -16.69
N ILE A 305 9.69 13.37 -15.71
CA ILE A 305 9.41 11.97 -15.40
C ILE A 305 9.41 11.78 -13.89
N GLY A 306 8.46 11.04 -13.33
CA GLY A 306 8.40 10.85 -11.89
C GLY A 306 7.04 10.40 -11.35
N PHE A 307 6.84 10.68 -10.07
CA PHE A 307 5.68 10.31 -9.26
C PHE A 307 5.02 11.55 -8.67
N GLY A 308 3.70 11.54 -8.57
CA GLY A 308 2.94 12.66 -8.06
C GLY A 308 3.10 13.90 -8.93
N ILE A 309 2.82 13.76 -10.23
CA ILE A 309 2.98 14.82 -11.21
C ILE A 309 1.70 15.67 -11.30
N PHE A 310 1.88 16.99 -11.41
CA PHE A 310 0.95 17.91 -12.03
C PHE A 310 1.69 18.66 -13.15
N PHE A 311 1.03 18.83 -14.29
CA PHE A 311 1.61 19.44 -15.49
C PHE A 311 0.57 20.33 -16.17
N ASP A 312 0.90 21.60 -16.31
CA ASP A 312 0.14 22.65 -16.99
C ASP A 312 1.12 23.57 -17.73
N THR A 313 1.62 23.07 -18.86
CA THR A 313 2.50 23.83 -19.75
C THR A 313 2.24 23.46 -21.21
N CYS A 314 2.70 24.30 -22.12
CA CYS A 314 2.51 24.13 -23.57
C CYS A 314 1.04 23.96 -24.00
N GLN A 315 0.13 24.65 -23.29
CA GLN A 315 -1.32 24.62 -23.50
C GLN A 315 -1.93 23.22 -23.32
N GLN A 316 -1.29 22.38 -22.50
CA GLN A 316 -1.74 21.02 -22.22
C GLN A 316 -1.73 20.74 -20.72
N THR A 317 -2.78 20.06 -20.26
CA THR A 317 -2.99 19.66 -18.85
C THR A 317 -3.29 18.16 -18.74
N PRO A 318 -2.34 17.29 -19.15
CA PRO A 318 -2.55 15.85 -19.12
C PRO A 318 -2.82 15.35 -17.69
N GLN A 319 -3.67 14.33 -17.58
CA GLN A 319 -4.04 13.72 -16.31
C GLN A 319 -3.20 12.48 -16.03
N ILE A 320 -1.87 12.65 -15.97
CA ILE A 320 -0.94 11.58 -15.61
C ILE A 320 -0.26 11.90 -14.29
N THR A 321 -0.33 10.96 -13.34
CA THR A 321 0.23 11.15 -11.99
C THR A 321 1.58 10.48 -11.80
N CYS A 322 1.90 9.49 -12.62
CA CYS A 322 3.18 8.76 -12.62
C CYS A 322 3.55 8.39 -14.06
N GLY A 323 4.79 8.67 -14.46
CA GLY A 323 5.27 8.39 -15.81
C GLY A 323 6.08 9.52 -16.41
N ASN A 324 6.06 9.66 -17.74
CA ASN A 324 6.83 10.65 -18.50
C ASN A 324 5.92 11.59 -19.30
N ILE A 325 6.19 12.89 -19.20
CA ILE A 325 5.51 13.96 -19.94
C ILE A 325 6.55 14.81 -20.65
N ALA A 326 6.45 14.90 -21.97
CA ALA A 326 7.28 15.72 -22.83
C ALA A 326 6.43 16.20 -24.01
N LEU A 327 5.64 17.25 -23.75
CA LEU A 327 4.61 17.73 -24.68
C LEU A 327 5.00 19.03 -25.39
N CYS A 328 6.05 19.70 -24.91
CA CYS A 328 6.63 20.89 -25.52
C CYS A 328 7.52 20.54 -26.72
N SER A 329 8.03 21.51 -27.46
CA SER A 329 8.96 21.28 -28.57
C SER A 329 10.37 20.90 -28.08
N ASN A 330 11.27 20.48 -28.97
CA ASN A 330 12.69 20.23 -28.67
C ASN A 330 12.99 19.16 -27.60
N ASN A 331 12.13 18.16 -27.44
CA ASN A 331 12.44 17.00 -26.59
C ASN A 331 13.35 16.02 -27.33
N ASP A 332 14.23 15.35 -26.59
CA ASP A 332 15.25 14.45 -27.16
C ASP A 332 14.70 13.17 -27.82
N ASN A 333 13.45 12.78 -27.54
CA ASN A 333 12.78 11.64 -28.19
C ASN A 333 11.35 11.98 -28.64
N GLY A 334 11.13 13.23 -29.08
CA GLY A 334 9.85 13.72 -29.56
C GLY A 334 8.78 13.83 -28.47
N HIS A 335 7.52 13.98 -28.89
CA HIS A 335 6.42 14.10 -27.94
C HIS A 335 6.14 12.78 -27.23
N LYS A 336 6.07 12.81 -25.90
CA LYS A 336 5.70 11.65 -25.07
C LYS A 336 4.68 12.04 -24.01
N LEU A 337 3.68 11.20 -23.89
CA LEU A 337 2.74 11.19 -22.79
C LEU A 337 2.55 9.72 -22.43
N THR A 338 3.23 9.27 -21.38
CA THR A 338 3.32 7.85 -21.05
C THR A 338 3.06 7.68 -19.57
N ALA A 339 1.88 7.15 -19.25
CA ALA A 339 1.57 6.73 -17.89
C ALA A 339 2.36 5.48 -17.56
N ALA A 340 2.74 5.35 -16.30
CA ALA A 340 3.39 4.16 -15.77
C ALA A 340 2.73 3.72 -14.48
N PHE A 341 2.75 2.42 -14.23
CA PHE A 341 2.51 1.90 -12.89
C PHE A 341 3.80 2.00 -12.07
N GLY A 342 3.77 2.82 -11.03
CA GLY A 342 4.92 3.18 -10.20
C GLY A 342 5.03 2.38 -8.92
N TYR A 343 6.27 2.10 -8.50
CA TYR A 343 6.63 1.45 -7.24
C TYR A 343 7.65 2.28 -6.47
N ILE A 344 7.46 2.41 -5.16
CA ILE A 344 8.43 3.01 -4.26
C ILE A 344 8.71 2.02 -3.13
N LEU A 345 9.95 1.54 -3.05
CA LEU A 345 10.47 0.71 -1.97
C LEU A 345 11.64 1.40 -1.29
N VAL A 346 11.87 1.06 -0.03
CA VAL A 346 12.97 1.63 0.77
C VAL A 346 13.76 0.55 1.51
N GLN A 347 15.04 0.81 1.75
CA GLN A 347 15.97 -0.13 2.41
C GLN A 347 16.83 0.58 3.47
#